data_AF-A0A955HU84-F1
#
_entry.id   AF-A0A955HU84-F1
#
_cell.length_a   1.000
_cell.length_b   1.000
_cell.length_c   1.000
_cell.angle_alpha   90.00
_cell.angle_beta   90.00
_cell.angle_gamma   90.00
#
_symmetry.space_group_name_H-M   'P 1'
#
loop_
_entity.id
_entity.type
_entity.pdbx_description
1 polymer ?
#
loop_
_entity_poly.entity_id
_entity_poly.type
_entity_poly.pdbx_seq_one_letter_code
_entity_poly.pdbx_strand_id
1 'polypeptide(L)'
;NANTMGAQKYVQSHTLSSSLNEGLQNSRGMQPEYDGVAEVWFESEQALIEGMSSPEGQKLGAALQEDESNFIDHSRSCAFIVEEHEF
;
A
#
# COMPACT_ATOMS: atom_id res chain seq x y z
N ASN A 1 11.39 9.40 5.51
CA ASN A 1 11.33 7.98 5.13
C ASN A 1 10.86 7.77 3.68
N ALA A 2 9.80 8.42 3.19
CA ALA A 2 9.35 8.26 1.78
C ALA A 2 10.42 8.65 0.73
N ASN A 3 11.15 9.75 0.92
CA ASN A 3 12.16 10.21 -0.06
C ASN A 3 13.32 9.23 -0.28
N THR A 4 13.60 8.31 0.65
CA THR A 4 14.77 7.42 0.54
C THR A 4 14.61 6.37 -0.57
N MET A 5 13.38 6.04 -0.97
CA MET A 5 13.09 5.06 -2.04
C MET A 5 12.71 5.72 -3.36
N GLY A 6 12.83 7.05 -3.48
CA GLY A 6 12.30 7.78 -4.64
C GLY A 6 10.77 7.84 -4.71
N ALA A 7 10.07 7.58 -3.59
CA ALA A 7 8.63 7.74 -3.53
C ALA A 7 8.27 9.23 -3.59
N GLN A 8 7.43 9.59 -4.56
CA GLN A 8 6.95 10.96 -4.74
C GLN A 8 5.83 11.30 -3.75
N LYS A 9 5.04 10.30 -3.36
CA LYS A 9 3.91 10.45 -2.47
C LYS A 9 3.70 9.16 -1.69
N TYR A 10 3.25 9.30 -0.45
CA TYR A 10 2.84 8.21 0.42
C TYR A 10 1.54 8.61 1.11
N VAL A 11 0.48 7.81 0.96
CA VAL A 11 -0.83 8.03 1.59
C VAL A 11 -1.23 6.78 2.32
N GLN A 12 -1.72 6.95 3.54
CA GLN A 12 -2.35 5.89 4.32
C GLN A 12 -3.80 6.30 4.59
N SER A 13 -4.73 5.44 4.20
CA SER A 13 -6.16 5.64 4.37
C SER A 13 -6.71 4.51 5.23
N HIS A 14 -7.26 4.83 6.39
CA HIS A 14 -7.90 3.84 7.26
C HIS A 14 -9.36 3.64 6.89
N THR A 15 -9.83 2.41 6.98
CA THR A 15 -11.23 2.11 6.69
C THR A 15 -12.16 2.73 7.73
N LEU A 16 -13.21 3.38 7.26
CA LEU A 16 -14.24 3.98 8.12
C LEU A 16 -15.22 2.92 8.60
N SER A 17 -15.47 2.84 9.91
CA SER A 17 -16.56 2.03 10.44
C SER A 17 -17.90 2.75 10.25
N SER A 18 -18.62 2.44 9.17
CA SER A 18 -19.96 3.00 8.91
C SER A 18 -20.88 2.00 8.23
N SER A 19 -22.19 2.16 8.45
CA SER A 19 -23.23 1.34 7.78
C SER A 19 -23.24 1.52 6.25
N LEU A 20 -22.62 2.58 5.73
CA LEU A 20 -22.47 2.77 4.30
C LEU A 20 -21.53 1.71 3.68
N ASN A 21 -20.45 1.34 4.37
CA ASN A 21 -19.51 0.31 3.90
C ASN A 21 -20.20 -1.06 3.84
N GLU A 22 -20.94 -1.42 4.89
CA GLU A 22 -21.73 -2.65 4.92
C GLU A 22 -22.77 -2.69 3.79
N GLY A 23 -23.46 -1.58 3.53
CA GLY A 23 -24.41 -1.47 2.41
C GLY A 23 -23.74 -1.66 1.04
N LEU A 24 -22.57 -1.04 0.83
CA LEU A 24 -21.79 -1.19 -0.41
C LEU A 24 -21.32 -2.62 -0.62
N GLN A 25 -20.84 -3.29 0.43
CA GLN A 25 -20.40 -4.67 0.38
C GLN A 25 -21.56 -5.62 0.02
N ASN A 26 -22.65 -5.54 0.79
CA ASN A 26 -23.79 -6.45 0.66
C ASN A 26 -24.52 -6.29 -0.68
N SER A 27 -24.65 -5.05 -1.18
CA SER A 27 -25.36 -4.77 -2.43
C SER A 27 -24.72 -5.41 -3.67
N ARG A 28 -23.43 -5.75 -3.61
CA ARG A 28 -22.64 -6.26 -4.74
C ARG A 28 -22.02 -7.63 -4.49
N GLY A 29 -22.26 -8.24 -3.32
CA GLY A 29 -21.63 -9.51 -2.93
C GLY A 29 -20.11 -9.42 -2.85
N MET A 30 -19.58 -8.28 -2.41
CA MET A 30 -18.15 -8.00 -2.38
C MET A 30 -17.47 -8.62 -1.15
N GLN A 31 -16.15 -8.78 -1.24
CA GLN A 31 -15.33 -9.23 -0.11
C GLN A 31 -15.37 -8.20 1.03
N PRO A 32 -15.08 -8.64 2.29
CA PRO A 32 -14.92 -7.72 3.41
C PRO A 32 -13.87 -6.65 3.14
N GLU A 33 -14.04 -5.48 3.74
CA GLU A 33 -13.05 -4.41 3.72
C GLU A 33 -11.71 -4.84 4.34
N TYR A 34 -10.63 -4.22 3.86
CA TYR A 34 -9.36 -4.20 4.59
C TYR A 34 -9.44 -3.19 5.73
N ASP A 35 -8.52 -3.27 6.70
CA ASP A 35 -8.45 -2.29 7.80
C ASP A 35 -7.94 -0.90 7.31
N GLY A 36 -7.33 -0.87 6.13
CA GLY A 36 -6.92 0.35 5.43
C GLY A 36 -6.19 0.04 4.13
N VAL A 37 -5.74 1.10 3.46
CA VAL A 37 -4.96 1.06 2.23
C VAL A 37 -3.76 1.99 2.38
N ALA A 38 -2.58 1.52 1.98
CA ALA A 38 -1.39 2.34 1.81
C ALA A 38 -1.06 2.42 0.32
N GLU A 39 -0.87 3.64 -0.18
CA GLU A 39 -0.53 3.91 -1.58
C GLU A 39 0.79 4.68 -1.63
N VAL A 40 1.68 4.24 -2.52
CA VAL A 40 3.00 4.83 -2.71
C VAL A 40 3.20 5.08 -4.19
N TRP A 41 3.48 6.33 -4.55
CA TRP A 41 3.65 6.72 -5.94
C TRP A 41 5.13 6.89 -6.26
N PHE A 42 5.51 6.40 -7.43
CA PHE A 42 6.85 6.50 -7.98
C PHE A 42 6.76 7.11 -9.37
N GLU A 43 7.87 7.67 -9.86
CA GLU A 43 7.92 8.28 -11.19
C GLU A 43 7.65 7.28 -12.32
N SER A 44 8.13 6.05 -12.14
CA SER A 44 7.92 4.93 -13.05
C SER A 44 8.18 3.62 -12.32
N GLU A 45 7.75 2.50 -12.92
CA GLU A 45 8.12 1.17 -12.44
C GLU A 45 9.65 1.00 -12.38
N GLN A 46 10.37 1.55 -13.36
CA GLN A 46 11.84 1.51 -13.38
C GLN A 46 12.45 2.27 -12.18
N ALA A 47 11.92 3.44 -11.85
CA ALA A 47 12.38 4.22 -10.69
C ALA A 47 12.13 3.47 -9.37
N LEU A 48 11.00 2.77 -9.25
CA LEU A 48 10.72 1.89 -8.12
C LEU A 48 11.76 0.75 -8.03
N ILE A 49 12.02 0.06 -9.14
CA ILE A 49 13.00 -1.05 -9.17
C ILE A 49 14.38 -0.57 -8.75
N GLU A 50 14.83 0.57 -9.27
CA GLU A 50 16.14 1.16 -8.94
C GLU A 50 16.21 1.57 -7.47
N GLY A 51 15.17 2.25 -6.97
CA GLY A 51 15.05 2.64 -5.57
C GLY A 51 15.13 1.44 -4.64
N MET A 52 14.36 0.38 -4.91
CA MET A 52 14.31 -0.84 -4.11
C MET A 52 15.58 -1.70 -4.23
N SER A 53 16.30 -1.63 -5.36
CA SER A 53 17.54 -2.38 -5.58
C SER A 53 18.76 -1.70 -4.96
N SER A 54 18.66 -0.43 -4.56
CA SER A 54 19.74 0.28 -3.88
C SER A 54 20.02 -0.31 -2.49
N PRO A 55 21.27 -0.23 -1.98
CA PRO A 55 21.58 -0.67 -0.61
C PRO A 55 20.73 0.02 0.46
N GLU A 56 20.40 1.29 0.25
CA GLU A 56 19.52 2.08 1.10
C GLU A 56 18.07 1.59 1.04
N GLY A 57 17.57 1.30 -0.16
CA GLY A 57 16.23 0.75 -0.39
C GLY A 57 16.05 -0.64 0.21
N GLN A 58 17.05 -1.52 0.08
CA GLN A 58 17.03 -2.86 0.72
C GLN A 58 16.99 -2.77 2.24
N LYS A 59 17.79 -1.87 2.84
CA LYS A 59 17.78 -1.64 4.30
C LYS A 59 16.45 -1.10 4.77
N LEU A 60 15.89 -0.14 4.03
CA LEU A 60 14.59 0.44 4.37
C LEU A 60 13.46 -0.57 4.20
N GLY A 61 13.46 -1.36 3.12
CA GLY A 61 12.49 -2.44 2.91
C GLY A 61 12.53 -3.49 4.02
N ALA A 62 13.72 -3.88 4.48
CA ALA A 62 13.85 -4.80 5.62
C ALA A 62 13.30 -4.19 6.91
N ALA A 63 13.60 -2.91 7.18
CA ALA A 63 13.08 -2.21 8.35
C ALA A 63 11.55 -2.02 8.30
N LEU A 64 11.00 -1.72 7.11
CA LEU A 64 9.55 -1.63 6.91
C LEU A 64 8.88 -2.98 7.12
N GLN A 65 9.42 -4.05 6.53
CA GLN A 65 8.87 -5.39 6.70
C GLN A 65 8.89 -5.85 8.18
N GLU A 66 9.95 -5.53 8.92
CA GLU A 66 10.03 -5.82 10.36
C GLU A 66 9.01 -5.01 11.17
N ASP A 67 8.87 -3.72 10.85
CA ASP A 67 7.90 -2.83 11.51
C ASP A 67 6.46 -3.28 11.21
N GLU A 68 6.14 -3.49 9.93
CA GLU A 68 4.84 -3.97 9.43
C GLU A 68 4.45 -5.31 10.05
N SER A 69 5.39 -6.23 10.26
CA SER A 69 5.10 -7.53 10.89
C SER A 69 4.56 -7.40 12.32
N ASN A 70 4.73 -6.25 12.98
CA ASN A 70 4.18 -6.00 14.32
C ASN A 70 2.68 -5.64 14.29
N PHE A 71 2.16 -5.13 13.17
CA PHE A 71 0.81 -4.57 13.10
C PHE A 71 0.00 -4.92 11.84
N ILE A 72 0.62 -5.53 10.82
CA ILE A 72 -0.02 -5.99 9.59
C ILE A 72 -0.09 -7.52 9.58
N ASP A 73 -1.31 -8.04 9.43
CA ASP A 73 -1.51 -9.45 9.09
C ASP A 73 -1.31 -9.66 7.58
N HIS A 74 -0.10 -10.07 7.20
CA HIS A 74 0.23 -10.36 5.80
C HIS A 74 -0.64 -11.45 5.17
N SER A 75 -1.22 -12.38 5.95
CA SER A 75 -2.09 -13.42 5.42
C SER A 75 -3.44 -12.90 4.93
N ARG A 76 -3.82 -11.71 5.41
CA ARG A 76 -5.05 -11.00 5.06
C ARG A 76 -4.81 -9.75 4.21
N SER A 77 -3.57 -9.54 3.78
CA SER A 77 -3.16 -8.36 3.01
C SER A 77 -2.87 -8.72 1.55
N CYS A 78 -2.95 -7.72 0.68
CA CYS A 78 -2.60 -7.83 -0.73
C CYS A 78 -1.72 -6.64 -1.13
N ALA A 79 -0.66 -6.89 -1.89
CA ALA A 79 0.24 -5.88 -2.43
C ALA A 79 0.41 -6.11 -3.93
N PHE A 80 0.33 -5.04 -4.72
CA PHE A 80 0.40 -5.08 -6.18
C PHE A 80 0.77 -3.70 -6.73
N ILE A 81 1.23 -3.66 -7.98
CA ILE A 81 1.59 -2.42 -8.69
C ILE A 81 0.48 -2.10 -9.68
N VAL A 82 0.13 -0.82 -9.79
CA VAL A 82 -0.91 -0.32 -10.70
C VAL A 82 -0.41 0.91 -11.47
N GLU A 83 -1.00 1.13 -12.63
CA GLU A 83 -0.87 2.36 -13.41
C GLU A 83 -2.24 3.06 -13.43
N GLU A 84 -2.25 4.37 -13.19
CA GLU A 84 -3.48 5.17 -13.17
C GLU A 84 -3.97 5.42 -14.60
N HIS A 85 -5.25 5.13 -14.85
CA HIS A 85 -5.92 5.45 -16.11
C HIS A 85 -7.02 6.50 -15.84
N GLU A 86 -6.75 7.75 -16.19
CA GLU A 86 -7.69 8.87 -16.04
C GLU A 86 -8.58 9.00 -17.29
N PHE A 87 -9.83 9.44 -17.10
CA PHE A 87 -10.83 9.68 -18.15
C PHE A 87 -11.12 11.17 -18.35
#